data_AF-A0A0F9ENU8-F1
#
_entry.id   AF-A0A0F9ENU8-F1
#
_cell.length_a   1.000
_cell.length_b   1.000
_cell.length_c   1.000
_cell.angle_alpha   90.00
_cell.angle_beta   90.00
_cell.angle_gamma   90.00
#
_symmetry.space_group_name_H-M   'P 1'
#
loop_
_entity.id
_entity.type
_entity.pdbx_description
1 polymer ?
#
loop_
_entity_poly.entity_id
_entity_poly.type
_entity_poly.pdbx_seq_one_letter_code
_entity_poly.pdbx_strand_id
1 'polypeptide(L)'
;NIEAFLSKEIASDWMKLRNIAMAILQEEDSLQEIVRLVGKEAISPGEQLVLETSKSIREDYLMQDAFHEVDVYAPLEKQYQMLKVILELHRSSKHALEKEVPLEKLLTLKVKEKIARMKYIEKKDMSEFNSIEREIKREIDNLIAK
;
A
#
# COMPACT_ATOMS: atom_id res chain seq x y z
N ASN A 1 -24.49 -8.03 -10.38
CA ASN A 1 -23.57 -8.35 -9.27
C ASN A 1 -22.24 -7.67 -9.58
N ILE A 2 -21.86 -6.65 -8.80
CA ILE A 2 -20.67 -5.81 -9.06
C ILE A 2 -19.37 -6.60 -8.87
N GLU A 3 -19.32 -7.50 -7.89
CA GLU A 3 -18.16 -8.34 -7.64
C GLU A 3 -17.87 -9.26 -8.83
N ALA A 4 -18.90 -9.93 -9.37
CA ALA A 4 -18.73 -10.77 -10.55
C ALA A 4 -18.23 -9.99 -11.77
N PHE A 5 -18.63 -8.72 -11.91
CA PHE A 5 -18.15 -7.85 -12.97
C PHE A 5 -16.68 -7.48 -12.77
N LEU A 6 -16.29 -6.99 -11.58
CA LEU A 6 -14.90 -6.59 -11.30
C LEU A 6 -13.92 -7.76 -11.42
N SER A 7 -14.32 -8.94 -10.92
CA SER A 7 -13.51 -10.15 -11.01
C SER A 7 -13.29 -10.62 -12.45
N LYS A 8 -14.27 -10.39 -13.33
CA LYS A 8 -14.20 -10.80 -14.73
C LYS A 8 -13.46 -9.78 -15.61
N GLU A 9 -13.76 -8.50 -15.44
CA GLU A 9 -13.29 -7.45 -16.36
C GLU A 9 -11.95 -6.84 -15.92
N ILE A 10 -11.61 -6.89 -14.62
CA ILE A 10 -10.39 -6.27 -14.10
C ILE A 10 -9.41 -7.31 -13.58
N ALA A 11 -9.74 -7.97 -12.47
CA ALA A 11 -8.88 -8.97 -11.85
C ALA A 11 -9.66 -9.83 -10.85
N SER A 12 -9.46 -11.16 -10.91
CA SER A 12 -10.18 -12.12 -10.06
C SER A 12 -9.92 -11.94 -8.57
N ASP A 13 -8.81 -11.32 -8.19
CA ASP A 13 -8.42 -11.06 -6.80
C ASP A 13 -8.78 -9.65 -6.31
N TRP A 14 -9.43 -8.82 -7.13
CA TRP A 14 -9.80 -7.44 -6.77
C TRP A 14 -10.52 -7.37 -5.42
N MET A 15 -11.56 -8.20 -5.23
CA MET A 15 -12.35 -8.18 -4.01
C MET A 15 -11.53 -8.58 -2.79
N LYS A 16 -10.58 -9.50 -2.96
CA LYS A 16 -9.66 -9.88 -1.91
C LYS A 16 -8.77 -8.71 -1.50
N LEU A 17 -8.18 -7.98 -2.46
CA LEU A 17 -7.36 -6.81 -2.19
C LEU A 17 -8.17 -5.72 -1.48
N ARG A 18 -9.38 -5.42 -1.95
CA ARG A 18 -10.29 -4.48 -1.29
C ARG A 18 -10.56 -4.87 0.17
N ASN A 19 -10.86 -6.14 0.42
CA ASN A 19 -11.17 -6.61 1.77
C ASN A 19 -9.96 -6.53 2.70
N ILE A 20 -8.75 -6.81 2.20
CA ILE A 20 -7.51 -6.64 2.96
C ILE A 20 -7.30 -5.16 3.31
N ALA A 21 -7.46 -4.25 2.35
CA ALA A 21 -7.31 -2.82 2.58
C ALA A 21 -8.33 -2.30 3.62
N MET A 22 -9.58 -2.74 3.54
CA MET A 22 -10.60 -2.40 4.54
C MET A 22 -10.24 -2.91 5.94
N ALA A 23 -9.71 -4.13 6.05
CA ALA A 23 -9.28 -4.69 7.33
C ALA A 23 -8.11 -3.88 7.93
N ILE A 24 -7.14 -3.46 7.12
CA ILE A 24 -6.01 -2.62 7.54
C ILE A 24 -6.49 -1.25 8.07
N LEU A 25 -7.49 -0.64 7.41
CA LEU A 25 -8.08 0.61 7.89
C LEU A 25 -8.85 0.43 9.22
N GLN A 26 -9.59 -0.67 9.37
CA GLN A 26 -10.28 -0.99 10.63
C GLN A 26 -9.29 -1.26 11.78
N GLU A 27 -8.17 -1.91 11.49
CA GLU A 27 -7.10 -2.14 12.44
C GLU A 27 -6.42 -0.81 12.82
N GLU A 28 -6.20 0.11 11.87
CA GLU A 28 -5.73 1.47 12.17
C GLU A 28 -6.63 2.19 13.18
N ASP A 29 -7.95 2.17 13.00
CA ASP A 29 -8.89 2.82 13.92
C ASP A 29 -8.74 2.29 15.36
N SER A 30 -8.56 0.98 15.51
CA SER A 30 -8.33 0.34 16.80
C SER A 30 -6.97 0.72 17.41
N LEU A 31 -5.92 0.74 16.59
CA LEU A 31 -4.57 1.11 17.01
C LEU A 31 -4.45 2.60 17.36
N GLN A 32 -5.19 3.48 16.70
CA GLN A 32 -5.20 4.91 16.97
C GLN A 32 -5.62 5.22 18.42
N GLU A 33 -6.58 4.48 18.97
CA GLU A 33 -6.97 4.62 20.38
C GLU A 33 -5.82 4.28 21.32
N ILE A 34 -5.13 3.17 21.06
CA ILE A 34 -3.98 2.72 21.85
C ILE A 34 -2.84 3.73 21.74
N VAL A 35 -2.50 4.15 20.53
CA VAL A 35 -1.43 5.13 20.27
C VAL A 35 -1.69 6.46 20.96
N ARG A 36 -2.94 6.92 21.05
CA ARG A 36 -3.30 8.14 21.80
C ARG A 36 -3.01 8.02 23.30
N LEU A 37 -3.09 6.81 23.86
CA LEU A 37 -2.88 6.56 25.29
C LEU A 37 -1.42 6.35 25.65
N VAL A 38 -0.69 5.58 24.84
CA VAL A 38 0.68 5.10 25.18
C VAL A 38 1.78 5.56 24.22
N GLY A 39 1.42 6.22 23.12
CA GLY A 39 2.36 6.65 22.08
C GLY A 39 2.64 5.56 21.03
N LYS A 40 3.12 5.98 19.84
CA LYS A 40 3.40 5.07 18.71
C LYS A 40 4.57 4.12 18.97
N GLU A 41 5.53 4.54 19.78
CA GLU A 41 6.71 3.72 20.10
C GLU A 41 6.39 2.54 21.02
N ALA A 42 5.23 2.57 21.69
CA ALA A 42 4.81 1.52 22.63
C ALA A 42 4.11 0.31 21.96
N ILE A 43 3.74 0.42 20.68
CA ILE A 43 3.11 -0.68 19.92
C ILE A 43 4.15 -1.45 19.12
N SER A 44 3.83 -2.70 18.79
CA SER A 44 4.73 -3.62 18.11
C SER A 44 5.13 -3.14 16.71
N PRO A 45 6.28 -3.56 16.17
CA PRO A 45 6.69 -3.20 14.81
C PRO A 45 5.66 -3.57 13.72
N GLY A 46 4.93 -4.68 13.91
CA GLY A 46 3.86 -5.08 13.01
C GLY A 46 2.68 -4.12 13.03
N GLU A 47 2.25 -3.68 14.21
CA GLU A 47 1.17 -2.69 14.36
C GLU A 47 1.60 -1.33 13.80
N GLN A 48 2.86 -0.93 14.00
CA GLN A 48 3.40 0.28 13.38
C GLN A 48 3.42 0.20 11.85
N LEU A 49 3.71 -0.98 11.28
CA LEU A 49 3.62 -1.22 9.83
C LEU A 49 2.16 -1.13 9.34
N VAL A 50 1.19 -1.62 10.11
CA VAL A 50 -0.25 -1.44 9.80
C VAL A 50 -0.57 0.05 9.71
N LEU A 51 -0.22 0.85 10.71
CA LEU A 51 -0.45 2.31 10.69
C LEU A 51 0.20 2.99 9.47
N GLU A 52 1.42 2.58 9.10
CA GLU A 52 2.11 3.12 7.93
C GLU A 52 1.38 2.74 6.63
N THR A 53 0.90 1.51 6.54
CA THR A 53 0.16 1.03 5.37
C THR A 53 -1.19 1.74 5.24
N SER A 54 -1.91 1.90 6.36
CA SER A 54 -3.17 2.64 6.40
C SER A 54 -3.00 4.10 5.99
N LYS A 55 -1.90 4.73 6.41
CA LYS A 55 -1.53 6.07 5.93
C LYS A 55 -1.38 6.12 4.41
N SER A 56 -0.66 5.17 3.82
CA SER A 56 -0.51 5.09 2.36
C SER A 56 -1.86 4.86 1.66
N ILE A 57 -2.73 3.99 2.19
CA ILE A 57 -4.09 3.81 1.66
C ILE A 57 -4.87 5.14 1.70
N ARG A 58 -4.79 5.90 2.79
CA ARG A 58 -5.50 7.19 2.92
C ARG A 58 -4.95 8.26 1.98
N GLU A 59 -3.63 8.45 1.94
CA GLU A 59 -2.99 9.58 1.25
C GLU A 59 -2.71 9.31 -0.25
N ASP A 60 -2.42 8.06 -0.59
CA ASP A 60 -1.93 7.68 -1.92
C ASP A 60 -3.03 7.02 -2.77
N TYR A 61 -4.12 6.54 -2.15
CA TYR A 61 -5.22 5.88 -2.84
C TYR A 61 -6.58 6.56 -2.64
N LEU A 62 -6.98 6.83 -1.39
CA LEU A 62 -8.30 7.43 -1.10
C LEU A 62 -8.35 8.93 -1.38
N MET A 63 -7.26 9.65 -1.12
CA MET A 63 -7.19 11.10 -1.34
C MET A 63 -6.93 11.41 -2.83
N GLN A 64 -7.93 11.99 -3.48
CA GLN A 64 -7.87 12.42 -4.88
C GLN A 64 -7.95 13.95 -4.99
N ASP A 65 -7.11 14.52 -5.84
CA ASP A 65 -7.16 15.94 -6.19
C ASP A 65 -8.04 16.17 -7.42
N ALA A 66 -9.24 16.72 -7.18
CA ALA A 66 -10.21 17.03 -8.23
C ALA A 66 -9.76 18.14 -9.21
N PHE A 67 -8.71 18.90 -8.88
CA PHE A 67 -8.15 19.95 -9.73
C PHE A 67 -6.88 19.54 -10.47
N HIS A 68 -6.33 18.35 -10.17
CA HIS A 68 -5.11 17.86 -10.83
C HIS A 68 -5.43 17.12 -12.13
N GLU A 69 -4.73 17.44 -13.22
CA GLU A 69 -5.01 16.93 -14.57
C GLU A 69 -5.02 15.39 -14.68
N VAL A 70 -4.19 14.71 -13.89
CA VAL A 70 -4.06 13.24 -13.90
C VAL A 70 -4.82 12.55 -12.76
N ASP A 71 -5.05 13.22 -11.63
CA ASP A 71 -5.62 12.61 -10.41
C ASP A 71 -7.12 12.89 -10.27
N VAL A 72 -7.68 13.76 -11.12
CA VAL A 72 -9.12 14.04 -11.20
C VAL A 72 -9.97 12.80 -11.49
N TYR A 73 -9.39 11.79 -12.16
CA TYR A 73 -10.08 10.54 -12.47
C TYR A 73 -9.11 9.37 -12.60
N ALA A 74 -9.42 8.25 -11.94
CA ALA A 74 -8.66 7.00 -12.04
C ALA A 74 -9.54 5.88 -12.65
N PRO A 75 -9.18 5.31 -13.81
CA PRO A 75 -9.81 4.11 -14.35
C PRO A 75 -9.70 2.92 -13.38
N LEU A 76 -10.61 1.94 -13.49
CA LEU A 76 -10.62 0.77 -12.60
C LEU A 76 -9.29 0.02 -12.64
N GLU A 77 -8.69 -0.17 -13.81
CA GLU A 77 -7.40 -0.85 -13.95
C GLU A 77 -6.27 -0.12 -13.19
N LYS A 78 -6.30 1.22 -13.19
CA LYS A 78 -5.35 2.03 -12.42
C LYS A 78 -5.59 1.87 -10.93
N GLN A 79 -6.84 1.93 -10.49
CA GLN A 79 -7.22 1.67 -9.09
C GLN A 79 -6.75 0.28 -8.62
N TYR A 80 -6.91 -0.78 -9.44
CA TYR A 80 -6.40 -2.12 -9.12
C TYR A 80 -4.90 -2.08 -8.85
N GLN A 81 -4.13 -1.54 -9.80
CA GLN A 81 -2.66 -1.54 -9.76
C GLN A 81 -2.14 -0.74 -8.57
N MET A 82 -2.74 0.41 -8.28
CA MET A 82 -2.40 1.24 -7.12
C MET A 82 -2.60 0.46 -5.81
N LEU A 83 -3.79 -0.13 -5.63
CA LEU A 83 -4.09 -0.87 -4.40
C LEU A 83 -3.19 -2.11 -4.26
N LYS A 84 -2.96 -2.82 -5.35
CA LYS A 84 -2.08 -3.98 -5.40
C LYS A 84 -0.65 -3.62 -4.98
N VAL A 85 -0.10 -2.52 -5.48
CA VAL A 85 1.25 -2.06 -5.15
C VAL A 85 1.38 -1.71 -3.66
N ILE A 86 0.42 -1.00 -3.08
CA ILE A 86 0.42 -0.67 -1.64
C ILE A 86 0.42 -1.96 -0.81
N LEU A 87 -0.47 -2.90 -1.15
CA LEU A 87 -0.61 -4.16 -0.41
C LEU A 87 0.57 -5.11 -0.62
N GLU A 88 1.24 -5.05 -1.77
CA GLU A 88 2.48 -5.79 -2.00
C GLU A 88 3.59 -5.28 -1.07
N LEU A 89 3.77 -3.96 -0.97
CA LEU A 89 4.75 -3.40 -0.02
C LEU A 89 4.43 -3.82 1.43
N HIS A 90 3.16 -3.78 1.83
CA HIS A 90 2.73 -4.23 3.15
C HIS A 90 3.11 -5.69 3.39
N ARG A 91 2.76 -6.58 2.46
CA ARG A 91 3.05 -8.02 2.55
C ARG A 91 4.56 -8.29 2.61
N SER A 92 5.34 -7.69 1.73
CA SER A 92 6.78 -7.87 1.68
C SER A 92 7.47 -7.30 2.93
N SER A 93 6.99 -6.16 3.44
CA SER A 93 7.51 -5.57 4.68
C SER A 93 7.18 -6.44 5.89
N LYS A 94 5.97 -6.99 5.97
CA LYS A 94 5.60 -7.94 7.03
C LYS A 94 6.49 -9.19 6.99
N HIS A 95 6.74 -9.73 5.80
CA HIS A 95 7.68 -10.84 5.64
C HIS A 95 9.11 -10.48 6.07
N ALA A 96 9.57 -9.26 5.77
CA ALA A 96 10.87 -8.80 6.23
C ALA A 96 10.96 -8.66 7.76
N LEU A 97 9.89 -8.20 8.43
CA LEU A 97 9.81 -8.17 9.89
C LEU A 97 9.90 -9.57 10.49
N GLU A 98 9.26 -10.57 9.88
CA GLU A 98 9.39 -12.00 10.29
C GLU A 98 10.82 -12.53 10.13
N LYS A 99 11.64 -11.88 9.30
CA LYS A 99 13.08 -12.14 9.12
C LYS A 99 13.96 -11.21 9.96
N GLU A 100 13.39 -10.59 11.00
CA GLU A 100 14.10 -9.73 11.95
C GLU A 100 14.72 -8.47 11.31
N VAL A 101 14.27 -8.07 10.11
CA VAL A 101 14.67 -6.79 9.52
C VAL A 101 14.10 -5.65 10.38
N PRO A 102 14.93 -4.68 10.82
CA PRO A 102 14.45 -3.56 11.64
C PRO A 102 13.41 -2.71 10.88
N LEU A 103 12.33 -2.34 11.58
CA LEU A 103 11.23 -1.56 11.01
C LEU A 103 11.71 -0.23 10.42
N GLU A 104 12.69 0.42 11.05
CA GLU A 104 13.22 1.72 10.60
C GLU A 104 13.78 1.64 9.17
N LYS A 105 14.37 0.49 8.79
CA LYS A 105 14.85 0.28 7.42
C LYS A 105 13.70 0.12 6.42
N LEU A 106 12.59 -0.47 6.85
CA LEU A 106 11.39 -0.62 6.01
C LEU A 106 10.66 0.71 5.83
N LEU A 107 10.63 1.54 6.89
CA LEU A 107 9.99 2.86 6.83
C LEU A 107 10.75 3.86 5.95
N THR A 108 12.05 3.63 5.72
CA THR A 108 12.95 4.48 4.92
C THR A 108 13.19 3.96 3.50
N LEU A 109 12.43 2.96 3.05
CA LEU A 109 12.49 2.45 1.68
C LEU A 109 12.18 3.54 0.67
N LYS A 110 13.01 3.64 -0.38
CA LYS A 110 12.89 4.71 -1.38
C LYS A 110 11.68 4.49 -2.28
N VAL A 111 11.29 3.23 -2.48
CA VAL A 111 10.12 2.89 -3.30
C VAL A 111 8.82 3.54 -2.78
N LYS A 112 8.75 3.87 -1.48
CA LYS A 112 7.59 4.57 -0.88
C LYS A 112 7.31 5.92 -1.53
N GLU A 113 8.34 6.66 -1.95
CA GLU A 113 8.16 7.94 -2.65
C GLU A 113 7.49 7.76 -4.02
N LYS A 114 7.78 6.63 -4.69
CA LYS A 114 7.15 6.27 -5.96
C LYS A 114 5.69 5.87 -5.75
N ILE A 115 5.40 5.12 -4.69
CA ILE A 115 4.02 4.78 -4.30
C ILE A 115 3.21 6.05 -4.02
N ALA A 116 3.75 7.00 -3.25
CA ALA A 116 3.05 8.26 -2.96
C ALA A 116 2.71 9.10 -4.19
N ARG A 117 3.49 8.94 -5.27
CA ARG A 117 3.30 9.67 -6.54
C ARG A 117 2.57 8.86 -7.62
N MET A 118 2.25 7.59 -7.38
CA MET A 118 1.69 6.71 -8.41
C MET A 118 0.30 7.16 -8.89
N LYS A 119 -0.41 7.95 -8.08
CA LYS A 119 -1.68 8.58 -8.46
C LYS A 119 -1.54 9.55 -9.63
N TYR A 120 -0.33 10.06 -9.88
CA TYR A 120 0.00 10.91 -11.03
C TYR A 120 0.48 10.14 -12.27
N ILE A 121 0.51 8.81 -12.24
CA ILE A 121 0.85 8.00 -13.42
C ILE A 121 -0.28 8.13 -14.46
N GLU A 122 0.08 8.52 -15.67
CA GLU A 122 -0.86 8.60 -16.78
C GLU A 122 -1.26 7.21 -17.30
N LYS A 123 -2.42 7.13 -17.96
CA LYS A 123 -2.93 5.87 -18.53
C LYS A 123 -1.96 5.22 -19.53
N LYS A 124 -1.15 6.00 -20.25
CA LYS A 124 -0.17 5.49 -21.21
C LYS A 124 1.04 4.82 -20.52
N ASP A 125 1.29 5.16 -19.27
CA ASP A 125 2.49 4.76 -18.51
C ASP A 125 2.19 3.71 -17.44
N MET A 126 1.06 2.98 -17.57
CA MET A 126 0.64 1.90 -16.64
C MET A 126 1.71 0.80 -16.43
N SER A 127 2.71 0.69 -17.30
CA SER A 127 3.84 -0.22 -17.10
C SER A 127 4.71 0.13 -15.89
N GLU A 128 4.65 1.38 -15.40
CA GLU A 128 5.39 1.84 -14.23
C GLU A 128 5.01 1.10 -12.94
N PHE A 129 3.75 0.68 -12.78
CA PHE A 129 3.32 -0.13 -11.63
C PHE A 129 4.13 -1.42 -11.51
N ASN A 130 4.40 -2.11 -12.64
CA ASN A 130 5.25 -3.30 -12.65
C ASN A 130 6.71 -2.98 -12.25
N SER A 131 7.19 -1.79 -12.58
CA SER A 131 8.52 -1.35 -12.17
C SER A 131 8.58 -1.08 -10.67
N ILE A 132 7.53 -0.48 -10.09
CA ILE A 132 7.40 -0.28 -8.65
C ILE A 132 7.35 -1.64 -7.93
N GLU A 133 6.54 -2.60 -8.40
CA GLU A 133 6.48 -3.95 -7.82
C GLU A 133 7.86 -4.65 -7.80
N ARG A 134 8.61 -4.57 -8.90
CA ARG A 134 9.98 -5.12 -8.97
C ARG A 134 10.93 -4.42 -8.01
N GLU A 135 10.79 -3.12 -7.82
CA GLU A 135 11.62 -2.34 -6.91
C GLU A 135 11.31 -2.65 -5.45
N ILE A 136 10.03 -2.82 -5.08
CA ILE A 136 9.62 -3.31 -3.76
C ILE A 136 10.35 -4.62 -3.46
N LYS A 137 10.22 -5.60 -4.37
CA LYS A 137 10.86 -6.90 -4.18
C LYS A 137 12.37 -6.78 -4.04
N ARG A 138 13.02 -6.01 -4.92
CA ARG A 138 14.47 -5.82 -4.89
C ARG A 138 14.95 -5.16 -3.60
N GLU A 139 14.30 -4.09 -3.15
CA GLU A 139 14.71 -3.39 -1.92
C GLU A 139 14.51 -4.28 -0.68
N ILE A 140 13.39 -5.00 -0.60
CA ILE A 140 13.11 -5.92 0.50
C ILE A 140 14.09 -7.11 0.50
N ASP A 141 14.32 -7.76 -0.64
CA ASP A 141 15.26 -8.88 -0.75
C ASP A 141 16.68 -8.46 -0.33
N ASN A 142 17.11 -7.24 -0.69
CA ASN A 142 18.40 -6.69 -0.26
C ASN A 142 18.50 -6.43 1.25
N LEU A 143 17.38 -6.21 1.93
CA LEU A 143 17.35 -6.05 3.38
C LEU A 143 17.36 -7.39 4.10
N ILE A 144 16.68 -8.41 3.55
CA ILE A 144 16.63 -9.77 4.11
C ILE A 144 17.96 -10.51 3.92
N ALA A 145 18.65 -10.28 2.80
CA ALA A 145 19.92 -10.94 2.48
C ALA A 145 21.14 -10.43 3.27
N LYS A 146 20.96 -9.40 4.11
CA LYS A 146 22.01 -8.78 4.93
C LYS A 146 21.88 -9.17 6.38
#